data_AF-A0A2C5ZWM4-F1
#
_entry.id   AF-A0A2C5ZWM4-F1
#
_cell.length_a   1.000
_cell.length_b   1.000
_cell.length_c   1.000
_cell.angle_alpha   90.00
_cell.angle_beta   90.00
_cell.angle_gamma   90.00
#
_symmetry.space_group_name_H-M   'P 1'
#
loop_
_entity.id
_entity.type
_entity.pdbx_description
1 polymer ?
#
loop_
_entity_poly.entity_id
_entity_poly.type
_entity_poly.pdbx_seq_one_letter_code
_entity_poly.pdbx_strand_id
1 'polypeptide(L)'
;MADHEHSVLKHHEHLLLDQPLLRLPMELLRKNFRAAHFTIEKDTSAVKTMLKDTATLAVSGRASQQDVLKNLDAMISRMRGAKRKLAALADEEARLHLQMAARINHLDELYSIHSVDDVKYEAWSRRRLDRLLADYLLRHGFIQTAKELADERGIQDLVDVDTFVNMTRIREALLRGSVAEALAWCTDNKKELRKMESKLEFMLRFQQYIELIRTQSEPRLMEAIAHAKKHLVPYSAAYPKEVQQACGLLAFPPNSPASSAYVDLYKPSRWAELADLFTRAHNSLLALPSVPLLHIALSSGLSALKTPACHSLAAQQAEGASTLGHGVCPICSTELNELARNVPYAHHTKSHVEYDLMLLPNGRVCGKQRLADQAKKAGLPANQVKDPRTGDVFAVDALKKVYIT
;
A
#
# COMPACT_ATOMS: atom_id res chain seq x y z
N MET A 1 -22.86 14.53 38.26
CA MET A 1 -22.62 13.24 37.61
C MET A 1 -22.83 13.50 36.13
N ALA A 2 -21.74 13.75 35.40
CA ALA A 2 -21.82 14.00 33.98
C ALA A 2 -21.90 12.65 33.29
N ASP A 3 -22.93 12.45 32.47
CA ASP A 3 -23.01 11.31 31.57
C ASP A 3 -21.76 11.33 30.68
N HIS A 4 -20.80 10.46 30.98
CA HIS A 4 -19.87 10.01 29.96
C HIS A 4 -20.73 9.27 28.94
N GLU A 5 -21.18 9.96 27.89
CA GLU A 5 -21.60 9.30 26.66
C GLU A 5 -20.41 8.41 26.27
N HIS A 6 -20.51 7.12 26.61
CA HIS A 6 -19.54 6.13 26.19
C HIS A 6 -19.34 6.32 24.70
N SER A 7 -18.08 6.39 24.26
CA SER A 7 -17.75 6.62 22.86
C SER A 7 -18.28 5.44 22.04
N VAL A 8 -19.51 5.55 21.56
CA VAL A 8 -20.20 4.51 20.81
C VAL A 8 -19.40 4.27 19.54
N LEU A 9 -19.01 3.02 19.33
CA LEU A 9 -18.24 2.65 18.16
C LEU A 9 -19.13 2.75 16.92
N LYS A 10 -18.70 3.53 15.92
CA LYS A 10 -19.38 3.63 14.64
C LYS A 10 -18.84 2.60 13.66
N HIS A 11 -19.35 1.37 13.71
CA HIS A 11 -18.86 0.24 12.90
C HIS A 11 -18.74 0.56 11.40
N HIS A 12 -19.71 1.29 10.85
CA HIS A 12 -19.71 1.61 9.42
C HIS A 12 -18.53 2.50 9.00
N GLU A 13 -18.05 3.40 9.87
CA GLU A 13 -16.93 4.31 9.55
C GLU A 13 -15.61 3.54 9.47
N HIS A 14 -15.42 2.55 10.37
CA HIS A 14 -14.27 1.66 10.34
C HIS A 14 -14.23 0.79 9.06
N LEU A 15 -15.39 0.30 8.61
CA LEU A 15 -15.51 -0.48 7.38
C LEU A 15 -15.14 0.30 6.13
N LEU A 16 -15.46 1.60 6.06
CA LEU A 16 -15.07 2.45 4.94
C LEU A 16 -13.54 2.53 4.80
N LEU A 17 -12.82 2.59 5.92
CA LEU A 17 -11.35 2.63 5.95
C LEU A 17 -10.73 1.28 5.58
N ASP A 18 -11.38 0.19 5.95
CA ASP A 18 -10.88 -1.17 5.73
C ASP A 18 -11.45 -1.87 4.49
N GLN A 19 -12.24 -1.18 3.67
CA GLN A 19 -12.76 -1.71 2.41
C GLN A 19 -11.69 -2.37 1.50
N PRO A 20 -10.45 -1.82 1.36
CA PRO A 20 -9.41 -2.47 0.57
C PRO A 20 -9.01 -3.87 1.06
N LEU A 21 -9.20 -4.17 2.35
CA LEU A 21 -8.88 -5.47 2.94
C LEU A 21 -9.61 -6.62 2.24
N LEU A 22 -10.88 -6.40 1.89
CA LEU A 22 -11.72 -7.40 1.22
C LEU A 22 -11.61 -7.34 -0.31
N ARG A 23 -11.32 -6.16 -0.89
CA ARG A 23 -11.28 -6.00 -2.34
C ARG A 23 -10.09 -6.72 -2.99
N LEU A 24 -8.92 -6.71 -2.35
CA LEU A 24 -7.72 -7.31 -2.93
C LEU A 24 -7.89 -8.83 -3.16
N PRO A 25 -8.29 -9.67 -2.18
CA PRO A 25 -8.48 -11.10 -2.43
C PRO A 25 -9.62 -11.37 -3.42
N MET A 26 -10.65 -10.52 -3.47
CA MET A 26 -11.69 -10.61 -4.49
C MET A 26 -11.13 -10.43 -5.91
N GLU A 27 -10.24 -9.45 -6.12
CA GLU A 27 -9.60 -9.25 -7.43
C GLU A 27 -8.64 -10.40 -7.78
N LEU A 28 -7.93 -10.95 -6.78
CA LEU A 28 -7.09 -12.14 -6.97
C LEU A 28 -7.94 -13.38 -7.31
N LEU A 29 -9.06 -13.61 -6.64
CA LEU A 29 -10.00 -14.69 -6.96
C LEU A 29 -10.56 -14.54 -8.38
N ARG A 30 -10.96 -13.32 -8.78
CA ARG A 30 -11.42 -13.04 -10.16
C ARG A 30 -10.33 -13.30 -11.19
N LYS A 31 -9.07 -12.98 -10.87
CA LYS A 31 -7.93 -13.29 -11.75
C LYS A 31 -7.71 -14.80 -11.84
N ASN A 32 -7.73 -15.51 -10.71
CA ASN A 32 -7.54 -16.95 -10.65
C ASN A 32 -8.64 -17.71 -11.42
N PHE A 33 -9.90 -17.33 -11.22
CA PHE A 33 -11.04 -17.87 -11.95
C PHE A 33 -10.90 -17.71 -13.47
N ARG A 34 -10.52 -16.51 -13.93
CA ARG A 34 -10.29 -16.26 -15.36
C ARG A 34 -9.15 -17.12 -15.92
N ALA A 35 -8.09 -17.32 -15.15
CA ALA A 35 -6.98 -18.18 -15.56
C ALA A 35 -7.40 -19.66 -15.64
N ALA A 36 -8.21 -20.14 -14.70
CA ALA A 36 -8.77 -21.49 -14.71
C ALA A 36 -9.70 -21.68 -15.91
N HIS A 37 -10.65 -20.77 -16.11
CA HIS A 37 -11.58 -20.79 -17.24
C HIS A 37 -10.84 -20.79 -18.59
N PHE A 38 -9.87 -19.90 -18.76
CA PHE A 38 -9.06 -19.84 -19.98
C PHE A 38 -8.28 -21.14 -20.22
N THR A 39 -7.71 -21.74 -19.17
CA THR A 39 -6.99 -23.01 -19.29
C THR A 39 -7.93 -24.13 -19.75
N ILE A 40 -9.12 -24.22 -19.17
CA ILE A 40 -10.15 -25.19 -19.56
C ILE A 40 -10.54 -25.00 -21.01
N GLU A 41 -10.94 -23.79 -21.42
CA GLU A 41 -11.40 -23.51 -22.78
C GLU A 41 -10.32 -23.77 -23.83
N LYS A 42 -9.09 -23.27 -23.59
CA LYS A 42 -7.96 -23.40 -24.52
C LYS A 42 -7.60 -24.87 -24.74
N ASP A 43 -7.42 -25.63 -23.66
CA ASP A 43 -6.94 -27.00 -23.78
C ASP A 43 -8.06 -27.96 -24.20
N THR A 44 -9.30 -27.73 -23.79
CA THR A 44 -10.46 -28.50 -24.29
C THR A 44 -10.66 -28.29 -25.79
N SER A 45 -10.60 -27.04 -26.27
CA SER A 45 -10.74 -26.74 -27.70
C SER A 45 -9.62 -27.37 -28.52
N ALA A 46 -8.38 -27.27 -28.05
CA ALA A 46 -7.23 -27.86 -28.72
C ALA A 46 -7.32 -29.40 -28.80
N VAL A 47 -7.72 -30.08 -27.73
CA VAL A 47 -7.90 -31.54 -27.73
C VAL A 47 -9.04 -31.96 -28.64
N LYS A 48 -10.17 -31.24 -28.64
CA LYS A 48 -11.27 -31.51 -29.58
C LYS A 48 -10.83 -31.42 -31.04
N THR A 49 -10.05 -30.39 -31.39
CA THR A 49 -9.51 -30.24 -32.75
C THR A 49 -8.54 -31.38 -33.09
N MET A 50 -7.56 -31.67 -32.22
CA MET A 50 -6.61 -32.76 -32.44
C MET A 50 -7.30 -34.12 -32.57
N LEU A 51 -8.33 -34.39 -31.78
CA LEU A 51 -9.12 -35.61 -31.84
C LEU A 51 -9.85 -35.73 -33.17
N LYS A 52 -10.53 -34.66 -33.61
CA LYS A 52 -11.25 -34.62 -34.89
C LYS A 52 -10.32 -34.85 -36.08
N ASP A 53 -9.17 -34.18 -36.10
CA ASP A 53 -8.19 -34.28 -37.18
C ASP A 53 -7.57 -35.69 -37.22
N THR A 54 -7.19 -36.22 -36.05
CA THR A 54 -6.66 -37.58 -35.94
C THR A 54 -7.68 -38.62 -36.38
N ALA A 55 -8.94 -38.50 -35.96
CA ALA A 55 -10.01 -39.41 -36.36
C ALA A 55 -10.27 -39.36 -37.88
N THR A 56 -10.26 -38.16 -38.47
CA THR A 56 -10.49 -37.98 -39.91
C THR A 56 -9.35 -38.57 -40.74
N LEU A 57 -8.10 -38.36 -40.31
CA LEU A 57 -6.92 -38.91 -40.99
C LEU A 57 -6.83 -40.44 -40.84
N ALA A 58 -7.23 -40.98 -39.69
CA ALA A 58 -7.28 -42.42 -39.47
C ALA A 58 -8.34 -43.10 -40.35
N VAL A 59 -9.57 -42.56 -40.39
CA VAL A 59 -10.67 -43.11 -41.20
C VAL A 59 -10.39 -43.00 -42.71
N SER A 60 -9.70 -41.93 -43.14
CA SER A 60 -9.33 -41.77 -44.55
C SER A 60 -8.10 -42.58 -44.99
N GLY A 61 -7.50 -43.38 -44.08
CA GLY A 61 -6.28 -44.15 -44.35
C GLY A 61 -5.03 -43.30 -44.59
N ARG A 62 -5.09 -41.99 -44.26
CA ARG A 62 -4.00 -41.02 -44.49
C ARG A 62 -3.03 -40.90 -43.32
N ALA A 63 -3.36 -41.48 -42.17
CA ALA A 63 -2.47 -41.58 -41.01
C ALA A 63 -2.05 -43.02 -40.75
N SER A 64 -0.78 -43.23 -40.45
CA SER A 64 -0.30 -44.53 -39.97
C SER A 64 -0.75 -44.79 -38.53
N GLN A 65 -0.74 -46.06 -38.11
CA GLN A 65 -1.01 -46.41 -36.72
C GLN A 65 -0.06 -45.71 -35.73
N GLN A 66 1.21 -45.50 -36.13
CA GLN A 66 2.19 -44.78 -35.32
C GLN A 66 1.83 -43.29 -35.17
N ASP A 67 1.31 -42.65 -36.23
CA ASP A 67 0.87 -41.25 -36.18
C ASP A 67 -0.33 -41.07 -35.25
N VAL A 68 -1.28 -42.02 -35.28
CA VAL A 68 -2.44 -42.02 -34.38
C VAL A 68 -2.00 -42.14 -32.93
N LEU A 69 -1.11 -43.09 -32.62
CA LEU A 69 -0.57 -43.26 -31.27
C LEU A 69 0.16 -42.01 -30.78
N LYS A 70 1.00 -41.40 -31.63
CA LYS A 70 1.71 -40.15 -31.32
C LYS A 70 0.76 -39.00 -31.01
N ASN A 71 -0.34 -38.88 -31.75
CA ASN A 71 -1.36 -37.85 -31.51
C ASN A 71 -2.13 -38.10 -30.20
N LEU A 72 -2.44 -39.36 -29.88
CA LEU A 72 -3.03 -39.75 -28.60
C LEU A 72 -2.09 -39.41 -27.43
N ASP A 73 -0.81 -39.73 -27.53
CA ASP A 73 0.19 -39.37 -26.52
C ASP A 73 0.31 -37.86 -26.33
N ALA A 74 0.27 -37.09 -27.42
CA ALA A 74 0.26 -35.63 -27.37
C ALA A 74 -1.00 -35.08 -26.67
N MET A 75 -2.17 -35.64 -26.95
CA MET A 75 -3.43 -35.28 -26.26
C MET A 75 -3.36 -35.62 -24.76
N ILE A 76 -2.85 -36.81 -24.39
CA ILE A 76 -2.67 -37.22 -22.99
C ILE A 76 -1.70 -36.28 -22.27
N SER A 77 -0.56 -35.97 -22.88
CA SER A 77 0.43 -35.04 -22.33
C SER A 77 -0.17 -33.66 -22.08
N ARG A 78 -0.98 -33.17 -23.03
CA ARG A 78 -1.70 -31.90 -22.89
C ARG A 78 -2.71 -31.92 -21.74
N MET A 79 -3.52 -32.97 -21.61
CA MET A 79 -4.49 -33.11 -20.52
C MET A 79 -3.81 -33.26 -19.15
N ARG A 80 -2.68 -33.96 -19.07
CA ARG A 80 -1.84 -33.99 -17.85
C ARG A 80 -1.29 -32.60 -17.52
N GLY A 81 -0.91 -31.82 -18.53
CA GLY A 81 -0.52 -30.42 -18.37
C GLY A 81 -1.64 -29.54 -17.83
N ALA A 82 -2.85 -29.65 -18.40
CA ALA A 82 -4.04 -28.94 -17.94
C ALA A 82 -4.39 -29.31 -16.50
N LYS A 83 -4.39 -30.60 -16.14
CA LYS A 83 -4.62 -31.08 -14.77
C LYS A 83 -3.66 -30.43 -13.78
N ARG A 84 -2.35 -30.41 -14.08
CA ARG A 84 -1.34 -29.79 -13.19
C ARG A 84 -1.58 -28.29 -13.00
N LYS A 85 -1.93 -27.57 -14.06
CA LYS A 85 -2.24 -26.13 -13.98
C LYS A 85 -3.50 -25.88 -13.16
N LEU A 86 -4.56 -26.65 -13.39
CA LEU A 86 -5.81 -26.51 -12.65
C LEU A 86 -5.64 -26.85 -11.17
N ALA A 87 -4.80 -27.84 -10.83
CA ALA A 87 -4.48 -28.13 -9.43
C ALA A 87 -3.83 -26.92 -8.74
N ALA A 88 -2.81 -26.30 -9.36
CA ALA A 88 -2.18 -25.10 -8.80
C ALA A 88 -3.15 -23.91 -8.65
N LEU A 89 -4.10 -23.75 -9.58
CA LEU A 89 -5.13 -22.72 -9.49
C LEU A 89 -6.16 -23.04 -8.39
N ALA A 90 -6.47 -24.32 -8.16
CA ALA A 90 -7.35 -24.74 -7.07
C ALA A 90 -6.70 -24.53 -5.69
N ASP A 91 -5.39 -24.81 -5.57
CA ASP A 91 -4.63 -24.55 -4.34
C ASP A 91 -4.61 -23.04 -4.03
N GLU A 92 -4.41 -22.21 -5.06
CA GLU A 92 -4.46 -20.76 -4.93
C GLU A 92 -5.86 -20.25 -4.57
N GLU A 93 -6.91 -20.82 -5.16
CA GLU A 93 -8.31 -20.52 -4.81
C GLU A 93 -8.60 -20.83 -3.34
N ALA A 94 -8.19 -22.01 -2.86
CA ALA A 94 -8.35 -22.40 -1.47
C ALA A 94 -7.61 -21.44 -0.51
N ARG A 95 -6.38 -21.06 -0.85
CA ARG A 95 -5.59 -20.08 -0.10
C ARG A 95 -6.30 -18.72 -0.03
N LEU A 96 -6.81 -18.23 -1.16
CA LEU A 96 -7.53 -16.95 -1.21
C LEU A 96 -8.85 -16.99 -0.44
N HIS A 97 -9.55 -18.13 -0.43
CA HIS A 97 -10.75 -18.31 0.40
C HIS A 97 -10.43 -18.29 1.90
N LEU A 98 -9.34 -18.94 2.32
CA LEU A 98 -8.87 -18.88 3.70
C LEU A 98 -8.58 -17.43 4.13
N GLN A 99 -7.83 -16.70 3.32
CA GLN A 99 -7.52 -15.28 3.56
C GLN A 99 -8.80 -14.43 3.62
N MET A 100 -9.75 -14.67 2.72
CA MET A 100 -11.02 -13.95 2.74
C MET A 100 -11.82 -14.23 4.02
N ALA A 101 -11.92 -15.49 4.42
CA ALA A 101 -12.62 -15.89 5.64
C ALA A 101 -11.98 -15.25 6.89
N ALA A 102 -10.65 -15.27 6.99
CA ALA A 102 -9.93 -14.62 8.09
C ALA A 102 -10.19 -13.11 8.17
N ARG A 103 -10.27 -12.43 7.02
CA ARG A 103 -10.55 -10.99 6.95
C ARG A 103 -12.00 -10.65 7.28
N ILE A 104 -12.95 -11.47 6.83
CA ILE A 104 -14.36 -11.32 7.21
C ILE A 104 -14.50 -11.51 8.73
N ASN A 105 -13.90 -12.56 9.29
CA ASN A 105 -13.92 -12.80 10.74
C ASN A 105 -13.32 -11.63 11.52
N HIS A 106 -12.19 -11.08 11.06
CA HIS A 106 -11.58 -9.91 11.70
C HIS A 106 -12.49 -8.67 11.68
N LEU A 107 -13.28 -8.48 10.61
CA LEU A 107 -14.25 -7.38 10.55
C LEU A 107 -15.51 -7.68 11.38
N ASP A 108 -15.95 -8.93 11.44
CA ASP A 108 -17.09 -9.37 12.24
C ASP A 108 -16.81 -9.26 13.75
N GLU A 109 -15.57 -9.52 14.18
CA GLU A 109 -15.09 -9.26 15.54
C GLU A 109 -15.39 -7.81 15.97
N LEU A 110 -15.20 -6.82 15.08
CA LEU A 110 -15.51 -5.42 15.38
C LEU A 110 -17.00 -5.20 15.63
N TYR A 111 -17.89 -5.87 14.89
CA TYR A 111 -19.34 -5.76 15.06
C TYR A 111 -19.83 -6.30 16.40
N SER A 112 -19.09 -7.23 17.01
CA SER A 112 -19.39 -7.71 18.36
C SER A 112 -19.01 -6.71 19.46
N ILE A 113 -18.21 -5.68 19.14
CA ILE A 113 -17.65 -4.71 20.10
C ILE A 113 -18.45 -3.40 20.02
N HIS A 114 -18.95 -2.91 21.16
CA HIS A 114 -19.87 -1.78 21.19
C HIS A 114 -19.24 -0.47 21.70
N SER A 115 -18.13 -0.57 22.43
CA SER A 115 -17.42 0.56 23.04
C SER A 115 -15.93 0.48 22.78
N VAL A 116 -15.30 1.64 22.64
CA VAL A 116 -13.84 1.81 22.58
C VAL A 116 -13.16 1.41 23.91
N ASP A 117 -13.90 1.47 25.02
CA ASP A 117 -13.42 1.12 26.36
C ASP A 117 -13.38 -0.42 26.60
N ASP A 118 -13.88 -1.23 25.66
CA ASP A 118 -13.86 -2.69 25.75
C ASP A 118 -12.43 -3.22 25.57
N VAL A 119 -11.99 -4.13 26.43
CA VAL A 119 -10.69 -4.82 26.31
C VAL A 119 -10.56 -5.53 24.95
N LYS A 120 -11.68 -6.00 24.39
CA LYS A 120 -11.72 -6.60 23.04
C LYS A 120 -11.38 -5.58 21.95
N TYR A 121 -11.76 -4.32 22.12
CA TYR A 121 -11.42 -3.26 21.18
C TYR A 121 -9.91 -3.04 21.14
N GLU A 122 -9.25 -3.01 22.30
CA GLU A 122 -7.79 -2.84 22.38
C GLU A 122 -7.06 -3.95 21.62
N ALA A 123 -7.44 -5.21 21.86
CA ALA A 123 -6.85 -6.36 21.16
C ALA A 123 -7.09 -6.28 19.64
N TRP A 124 -8.32 -5.99 19.22
CA TRP A 124 -8.68 -5.83 17.80
C TRP A 124 -7.91 -4.68 17.13
N SER A 125 -7.80 -3.54 17.81
CA SER A 125 -7.11 -2.34 17.33
C SER A 125 -5.60 -2.59 17.17
N ARG A 126 -4.97 -3.32 18.10
CA ARG A 126 -3.57 -3.75 17.99
C ARG A 126 -3.36 -4.66 16.78
N ARG A 127 -4.23 -5.66 16.59
CA ARG A 127 -4.17 -6.55 15.41
C ARG A 127 -4.33 -5.78 14.10
N ARG A 128 -5.24 -4.79 14.08
CA ARG A 128 -5.39 -3.88 12.94
C ARG A 128 -4.12 -3.08 12.69
N LEU A 129 -3.51 -2.52 13.73
CA LEU A 129 -2.24 -1.78 13.60
C LEU A 129 -1.11 -2.65 13.04
N ASP A 130 -0.94 -3.88 13.55
CA ASP A 130 0.07 -4.82 13.05
C ASP A 130 -0.12 -5.09 11.54
N ARG A 131 -1.37 -5.26 11.09
CA ARG A 131 -1.71 -5.38 9.67
C ARG A 131 -1.33 -4.13 8.87
N LEU A 132 -1.64 -2.93 9.38
CA LEU A 132 -1.30 -1.67 8.70
C LEU A 132 0.21 -1.45 8.62
N LEU A 133 0.96 -1.87 9.64
CA LEU A 133 2.42 -1.85 9.66
C LEU A 133 2.99 -2.84 8.65
N ALA A 134 2.46 -4.06 8.59
CA ALA A 134 2.89 -5.05 7.61
C ALA A 134 2.67 -4.56 6.16
N ASP A 135 1.50 -3.98 5.84
CA ASP A 135 1.23 -3.37 4.52
C ASP A 135 2.20 -2.22 4.22
N TYR A 136 2.46 -1.34 5.18
CA TYR A 136 3.43 -0.25 5.04
C TYR A 136 4.84 -0.78 4.71
N LEU A 137 5.32 -1.74 5.51
CA LEU A 137 6.64 -2.35 5.33
C LEU A 137 6.78 -3.00 3.95
N LEU A 138 5.75 -3.75 3.52
CA LEU A 138 5.72 -4.39 2.20
C LEU A 138 5.78 -3.37 1.05
N ARG A 139 5.04 -2.27 1.15
CA ARG A 139 5.05 -1.20 0.14
C ARG A 139 6.40 -0.49 0.01
N HIS A 140 7.15 -0.42 1.11
CA HIS A 140 8.48 0.19 1.14
C HIS A 140 9.63 -0.81 0.86
N GLY A 141 9.32 -2.08 0.60
CA GLY A 141 10.32 -3.10 0.27
C GLY A 141 10.95 -3.81 1.48
N PHE A 142 10.47 -3.54 2.70
CA PHE A 142 10.91 -4.23 3.92
C PHE A 142 10.24 -5.60 4.06
N ILE A 143 10.42 -6.46 3.05
CA ILE A 143 9.70 -7.73 2.91
C ILE A 143 9.98 -8.68 4.09
N GLN A 144 11.24 -8.81 4.50
CA GLN A 144 11.62 -9.76 5.55
C GLN A 144 11.03 -9.36 6.90
N THR A 145 11.14 -8.08 7.27
CA THR A 145 10.54 -7.54 8.49
C THR A 145 9.02 -7.69 8.50
N ALA A 146 8.36 -7.47 7.36
CA ALA A 146 6.91 -7.67 7.27
C ALA A 146 6.49 -9.14 7.44
N LYS A 147 7.28 -10.09 6.91
CA LYS A 147 7.05 -11.53 7.10
C LYS A 147 7.21 -11.94 8.56
N GLU A 148 8.31 -11.52 9.19
CA GLU A 148 8.58 -11.80 10.60
C GLU A 148 7.48 -11.21 11.50
N LEU A 149 7.05 -9.98 11.25
CA LEU A 149 5.92 -9.37 11.96
C LEU A 149 4.64 -10.17 11.78
N ALA A 150 4.34 -10.60 10.54
CA ALA A 150 3.14 -11.37 10.26
C ALA A 150 3.15 -12.74 10.95
N ASP A 151 4.33 -13.37 11.03
CA ASP A 151 4.52 -14.66 11.68
C ASP A 151 4.42 -14.57 13.20
N GLU A 152 5.12 -13.61 13.82
CA GLU A 152 5.10 -13.40 15.27
C GLU A 152 3.70 -13.02 15.79
N ARG A 153 2.95 -12.24 15.01
CA ARG A 153 1.61 -11.77 15.37
C ARG A 153 0.47 -12.70 14.92
N GLY A 154 0.76 -13.76 14.15
CA GLY A 154 -0.27 -14.67 13.65
C GLY A 154 -1.28 -13.99 12.70
N ILE A 155 -0.80 -13.11 11.82
CA ILE A 155 -1.63 -12.33 10.89
C ILE A 155 -1.34 -12.63 9.42
N GLN A 156 -0.71 -13.77 9.12
CA GLN A 156 -0.34 -14.15 7.74
C GLN A 156 -1.53 -14.14 6.77
N ASP A 157 -2.71 -14.56 7.23
CA ASP A 157 -3.93 -14.58 6.41
C ASP A 157 -4.55 -13.18 6.18
N LEU A 158 -4.13 -12.19 6.97
CA LEU A 158 -4.60 -10.81 6.89
C LEU A 158 -3.69 -9.91 6.04
N VAL A 159 -2.56 -10.43 5.56
CA VAL A 159 -1.54 -9.68 4.83
C VAL A 159 -1.22 -10.34 3.48
N ASP A 160 -1.02 -9.53 2.45
CA ASP A 160 -0.84 -9.99 1.07
C ASP A 160 0.63 -10.01 0.63
N VAL A 161 1.47 -10.74 1.37
CA VAL A 161 2.93 -10.75 1.19
C VAL A 161 3.36 -11.02 -0.25
N ASP A 162 2.88 -12.09 -0.88
CA ASP A 162 3.31 -12.49 -2.23
C ASP A 162 2.95 -11.45 -3.31
N THR A 163 1.83 -10.76 -3.12
CA THR A 163 1.38 -9.68 -4.02
C THR A 163 2.41 -8.55 -4.03
N PHE A 164 2.85 -8.11 -2.86
CA PHE A 164 3.83 -7.03 -2.73
C PHE A 164 5.24 -7.49 -3.09
N VAL A 165 5.63 -8.75 -2.84
CA VAL A 165 6.91 -9.30 -3.31
C VAL A 165 7.01 -9.22 -4.83
N ASN A 166 5.96 -9.62 -5.55
CA ASN A 166 5.94 -9.53 -7.01
C ASN A 166 5.97 -8.07 -7.50
N MET A 167 5.20 -7.17 -6.85
CA MET A 167 5.23 -5.74 -7.14
C MET A 167 6.63 -5.16 -6.98
N THR A 168 7.29 -5.43 -5.84
CA THR A 168 8.64 -4.93 -5.53
C THR A 168 9.67 -5.45 -6.52
N ARG A 169 9.62 -6.73 -6.89
CA ARG A 169 10.51 -7.31 -7.91
C ARG A 169 10.44 -6.55 -9.24
N ILE A 170 9.23 -6.30 -9.74
CA ILE A 170 9.02 -5.58 -11.01
C ILE A 170 9.45 -4.11 -10.86
N ARG A 171 9.10 -3.47 -9.74
CA ARG A 171 9.48 -2.07 -9.46
C ARG A 171 10.99 -1.90 -9.44
N GLU A 172 11.71 -2.79 -8.77
CA GLU A 172 13.16 -2.75 -8.74
C GLU A 172 13.80 -3.05 -10.10
N ALA A 173 13.22 -3.97 -10.88
CA ALA A 173 13.69 -4.22 -12.24
C ALA A 173 13.60 -2.95 -13.10
N LEU A 174 12.52 -2.18 -12.97
CA LEU A 174 12.38 -0.88 -13.62
C LEU A 174 13.43 0.13 -13.13
N LEU A 175 13.68 0.21 -11.82
CA LEU A 175 14.72 1.10 -11.27
C LEU A 175 16.13 0.71 -11.74
N ARG A 176 16.36 -0.57 -12.04
CA ARG A 176 17.61 -1.07 -12.65
C ARG A 176 17.65 -0.93 -14.18
N GLY A 177 16.65 -0.31 -14.81
CA GLY A 177 16.62 -0.08 -16.25
C GLY A 177 16.07 -1.23 -17.09
N SER A 178 15.36 -2.19 -16.48
CA SER A 178 14.75 -3.31 -17.19
C SER A 178 13.22 -3.22 -17.20
N VAL A 179 12.64 -3.21 -18.40
CA VAL A 179 11.18 -3.23 -18.60
C VAL A 179 10.59 -4.62 -18.79
N ALA A 180 11.42 -5.67 -18.85
CA ALA A 180 11.00 -7.00 -19.30
C ALA A 180 9.88 -7.58 -18.43
N GLU A 181 10.06 -7.54 -17.11
CA GLU A 181 9.07 -8.04 -16.16
C GLU A 181 7.79 -7.21 -16.16
N ALA A 182 7.91 -5.88 -16.27
CA ALA A 182 6.76 -4.98 -16.32
C ALA A 182 5.92 -5.21 -17.60
N LEU A 183 6.56 -5.48 -18.73
CA LEU A 183 5.87 -5.79 -19.99
C LEU A 183 5.23 -7.19 -19.99
N ALA A 184 5.86 -8.16 -19.35
CA ALA A 184 5.24 -9.47 -19.11
C ALA A 184 3.97 -9.29 -18.26
N TRP A 185 4.06 -8.51 -17.18
CA TRP A 185 2.92 -8.17 -16.35
C TRP A 185 1.82 -7.42 -17.13
N CYS A 186 2.18 -6.49 -18.02
CA CYS A 186 1.22 -5.83 -18.91
C CYS A 186 0.49 -6.83 -19.82
N THR A 187 1.21 -7.83 -20.31
CA THR A 187 0.64 -8.87 -21.19
C THR A 187 -0.39 -9.72 -20.43
N ASP A 188 -0.04 -10.14 -19.21
CA ASP A 188 -0.91 -10.95 -18.35
C ASP A 188 -2.19 -10.20 -17.94
N ASN A 189 -2.11 -8.88 -17.80
CA ASN A 189 -3.21 -8.03 -17.33
C ASN A 189 -3.82 -7.14 -18.43
N LYS A 190 -3.52 -7.43 -19.70
CA LYS A 190 -3.82 -6.56 -20.85
C LYS A 190 -5.28 -6.11 -20.94
N LYS A 191 -6.23 -7.03 -20.72
CA LYS A 191 -7.67 -6.71 -20.79
C LYS A 191 -8.09 -5.71 -19.73
N GLU A 192 -7.61 -5.86 -18.51
CA GLU A 192 -7.95 -4.96 -17.40
C GLU A 192 -7.22 -3.63 -17.51
N LEU A 193 -5.95 -3.63 -17.94
CA LEU A 193 -5.22 -2.39 -18.19
C LEU A 193 -5.86 -1.53 -19.28
N ARG A 194 -6.49 -2.15 -20.29
CA ARG A 194 -7.27 -1.44 -21.30
C ARG A 194 -8.54 -0.82 -20.73
N LYS A 195 -9.27 -1.53 -19.86
CA LYS A 195 -10.47 -0.98 -19.19
C LYS A 195 -10.14 0.19 -18.27
N MET A 196 -8.98 0.16 -17.64
CA MET A 196 -8.47 1.26 -16.80
C MET A 196 -7.79 2.37 -17.61
N GLU A 197 -7.78 2.27 -18.94
CA GLU A 197 -7.12 3.23 -19.85
C GLU A 197 -5.65 3.50 -19.46
N SER A 198 -4.95 2.46 -18.99
CA SER A 198 -3.59 2.59 -18.47
C SER A 198 -2.59 2.86 -19.60
N LYS A 199 -1.86 3.96 -19.50
CA LYS A 199 -0.74 4.31 -20.40
C LYS A 199 0.55 3.51 -20.14
N LEU A 200 0.56 2.60 -19.15
CA LEU A 200 1.77 1.91 -18.70
C LEU A 200 2.48 1.16 -19.83
N GLU A 201 1.76 0.31 -20.57
CA GLU A 201 2.37 -0.49 -21.65
C GLU A 201 3.02 0.42 -22.69
N PHE A 202 2.34 1.49 -23.11
CA PHE A 202 2.87 2.45 -24.06
C PHE A 202 4.13 3.13 -23.52
N MET A 203 4.11 3.64 -22.28
CA MET A 203 5.26 4.31 -21.68
C MET A 203 6.48 3.39 -21.53
N LEU A 204 6.28 2.10 -21.21
CA LEU A 204 7.35 1.12 -21.17
C LEU A 204 7.95 0.84 -22.55
N ARG A 205 7.11 0.72 -23.59
CA ARG A 205 7.56 0.58 -24.98
C ARG A 205 8.30 1.83 -25.45
N PHE A 206 7.83 3.02 -25.06
CA PHE A 206 8.51 4.27 -25.36
C PHE A 206 9.89 4.33 -24.71
N GLN A 207 10.03 3.86 -23.46
CA GLN A 207 11.35 3.77 -22.84
C GLN A 207 12.27 2.75 -23.55
N GLN A 208 11.77 1.58 -23.97
CA GLN A 208 12.58 0.66 -24.78
C GLN A 208 13.11 1.33 -26.05
N TYR A 209 12.26 2.10 -26.73
CA TYR A 209 12.65 2.84 -27.92
C TYR A 209 13.75 3.86 -27.63
N ILE A 210 13.64 4.62 -26.53
CA ILE A 210 14.66 5.58 -26.08
C ILE A 210 16.01 4.87 -25.84
N GLU A 211 16.01 3.70 -25.20
CA GLU A 211 17.23 2.93 -24.94
C GLU A 211 17.88 2.38 -26.22
N LEU A 212 17.06 1.98 -27.21
CA LEU A 212 17.57 1.56 -28.52
C LEU A 212 18.29 2.71 -29.24
N ILE A 213 17.74 3.93 -29.18
CA ILE A 213 18.36 5.12 -29.76
C ILE A 213 19.62 5.51 -29.00
N ARG A 214 19.62 5.42 -27.67
CA ARG A 214 20.77 5.84 -26.84
C ARG A 214 22.09 5.17 -27.25
N THR A 215 22.04 3.93 -27.76
CA THR A 215 23.23 3.15 -28.16
C THR A 215 23.90 3.67 -29.44
N GLN A 216 23.18 4.40 -30.30
CA GLN A 216 23.71 5.04 -31.54
C GLN A 216 24.42 4.12 -32.55
N SER A 217 24.27 2.79 -32.45
CA SER A 217 24.78 1.84 -33.46
C SER A 217 23.76 1.60 -34.58
N GLU A 218 24.21 1.53 -35.84
CA GLU A 218 23.35 1.26 -37.02
C GLU A 218 22.33 0.11 -36.85
N PRO A 219 22.69 -1.10 -36.37
CA PRO A 219 21.72 -2.18 -36.21
C PRO A 219 20.62 -1.87 -35.18
N ARG A 220 20.97 -1.15 -34.10
CA ARG A 220 20.00 -0.72 -33.06
C ARG A 220 19.07 0.38 -33.55
N LEU A 221 19.54 1.26 -34.43
CA LEU A 221 18.68 2.29 -35.04
C LEU A 221 17.64 1.67 -35.97
N MET A 222 18.02 0.67 -36.76
CA MET A 222 17.06 -0.10 -37.56
C MET A 222 16.04 -0.84 -36.68
N GLU A 223 16.49 -1.45 -35.58
CA GLU A 223 15.63 -2.06 -34.56
C GLU A 223 14.66 -1.03 -33.95
N ALA A 224 15.13 0.18 -33.63
CA ALA A 224 14.32 1.26 -33.09
C ALA A 224 13.21 1.69 -34.06
N ILE A 225 13.52 1.83 -35.36
CA ILE A 225 12.52 2.17 -36.39
C ILE A 225 11.45 1.08 -36.48
N ALA A 226 11.86 -0.19 -36.51
CA ALA A 226 10.92 -1.30 -36.54
C ALA A 226 10.05 -1.35 -35.27
N HIS A 227 10.65 -1.10 -34.10
CA HIS A 227 9.96 -1.04 -32.82
C HIS A 227 8.93 0.10 -32.79
N ALA A 228 9.30 1.31 -33.19
CA ALA A 228 8.40 2.45 -33.24
C ALA A 228 7.18 2.19 -34.14
N LYS A 229 7.41 1.66 -35.35
CA LYS A 229 6.32 1.30 -36.28
C LYS A 229 5.35 0.29 -35.67
N LYS A 230 5.85 -0.68 -34.91
CA LYS A 230 5.05 -1.76 -34.33
C LYS A 230 4.33 -1.35 -33.04
N HIS A 231 4.96 -0.56 -32.19
CA HIS A 231 4.51 -0.34 -30.80
C HIS A 231 4.15 1.10 -30.45
N LEU A 232 4.63 2.10 -31.19
CA LEU A 232 4.37 3.52 -30.89
C LEU A 232 3.40 4.14 -31.89
N VAL A 233 3.64 3.99 -33.20
CA VAL A 233 2.81 4.57 -34.27
C VAL A 233 1.32 4.21 -34.17
N PRO A 234 0.91 2.98 -33.78
CA PRO A 234 -0.51 2.65 -33.59
C PRO A 234 -1.22 3.53 -32.55
N TYR A 235 -0.47 4.21 -31.68
CA TYR A 235 -0.99 5.10 -30.64
C TYR A 235 -0.89 6.58 -31.00
N SER A 236 -0.61 6.93 -32.27
CA SER A 236 -0.48 8.32 -32.72
C SER A 236 -1.69 9.20 -32.41
N ALA A 237 -2.90 8.64 -32.45
CA ALA A 237 -4.13 9.35 -32.09
C ALA A 237 -4.28 9.54 -30.57
N ALA A 238 -3.81 8.57 -29.76
CA ALA A 238 -3.97 8.59 -28.31
C ALA A 238 -2.85 9.38 -27.59
N TYR A 239 -1.62 9.29 -28.09
CA TYR A 239 -0.42 9.89 -27.51
C TYR A 239 0.40 10.65 -28.59
N PRO A 240 -0.19 11.67 -29.25
CA PRO A 240 0.44 12.36 -30.37
C PRO A 240 1.76 13.03 -29.99
N LYS A 241 1.85 13.58 -28.77
CA LYS A 241 3.05 14.28 -28.29
C LYS A 241 4.23 13.31 -28.16
N GLU A 242 4.03 12.17 -27.53
CA GLU A 242 5.06 11.16 -27.30
C GLU A 242 5.51 10.52 -28.62
N VAL A 243 4.57 10.31 -29.57
CA VAL A 243 4.90 9.80 -30.90
C VAL A 243 5.71 10.82 -31.72
N GLN A 244 5.37 12.12 -31.64
CA GLN A 244 6.18 13.18 -32.25
C GLN A 244 7.58 13.26 -31.63
N GLN A 245 7.66 13.15 -30.30
CA GLN A 245 8.94 13.08 -29.60
C GLN A 245 9.78 11.89 -30.03
N ALA A 246 9.17 10.71 -30.24
CA ALA A 246 9.87 9.55 -30.77
C ALA A 246 10.48 9.84 -32.15
N CYS A 247 9.74 10.43 -33.08
CA CYS A 247 10.28 10.84 -34.38
C CYS A 247 11.43 11.84 -34.24
N GLY A 248 11.31 12.81 -33.33
CA GLY A 248 12.36 13.79 -33.04
C GLY A 248 13.65 13.17 -32.49
N LEU A 249 13.53 12.18 -31.59
CA LEU A 249 14.68 11.47 -31.01
C LEU A 249 15.53 10.74 -32.07
N LEU A 250 14.90 10.25 -33.15
CA LEU A 250 15.61 9.62 -34.26
C LEU A 250 16.41 10.64 -35.08
N ALA A 251 15.90 11.86 -35.24
CA ALA A 251 16.57 12.94 -35.96
C ALA A 251 17.67 13.63 -35.13
N PHE A 252 17.47 13.71 -33.80
CA PHE A 252 18.35 14.43 -32.88
C PHE A 252 18.90 13.49 -31.79
N PRO A 253 20.01 12.78 -32.07
CA PRO A 253 20.62 11.84 -31.12
C PRO A 253 21.18 12.56 -29.87
N PRO A 254 21.44 11.82 -28.76
CA PRO A 254 21.87 12.41 -27.49
C PRO A 254 23.17 13.23 -27.56
N ASN A 255 24.03 12.97 -28.54
CA ASN A 255 25.30 13.67 -28.72
C ASN A 255 25.19 14.92 -29.64
N SER A 256 23.99 15.23 -30.13
CA SER A 256 23.77 16.40 -31.00
C SER A 256 23.58 17.68 -30.16
N PRO A 257 24.12 18.84 -30.59
CA PRO A 257 23.85 20.13 -29.93
C PRO A 257 22.36 20.50 -29.92
N ALA A 258 21.57 19.97 -30.87
CA ALA A 258 20.11 20.12 -30.91
C ALA A 258 19.35 19.15 -29.97
N SER A 259 20.06 18.28 -29.24
CA SER A 259 19.46 17.33 -28.31
C SER A 259 18.86 17.98 -27.05
N SER A 260 19.16 19.27 -26.81
CA SER A 260 18.64 20.04 -25.65
C SER A 260 17.12 19.96 -25.48
N ALA A 261 16.37 19.85 -26.59
CA ALA A 261 14.91 19.70 -26.58
C ALA A 261 14.42 18.34 -26.02
N TYR A 262 15.28 17.32 -25.98
CA TYR A 262 14.94 15.95 -25.59
C TYR A 262 15.79 15.39 -24.43
N VAL A 263 16.65 16.22 -23.81
CA VAL A 263 17.53 15.79 -22.70
C VAL A 263 16.74 15.11 -21.58
N ASP A 264 15.55 15.61 -21.26
CA ASP A 264 14.69 15.03 -20.22
C ASP A 264 14.27 13.59 -20.52
N LEU A 265 14.11 13.23 -21.81
CA LEU A 265 13.76 11.86 -22.23
C LEU A 265 14.90 10.87 -21.98
N TYR A 266 16.13 11.35 -21.84
CA TYR A 266 17.30 10.52 -21.53
C TYR A 266 17.69 10.53 -20.05
N LYS A 267 17.01 11.28 -19.18
CA LYS A 267 17.35 11.33 -17.75
C LYS A 267 17.06 10.00 -17.04
N PRO A 268 17.93 9.56 -16.10
CA PRO A 268 17.67 8.38 -15.27
C PRO A 268 16.40 8.48 -14.43
N SER A 269 15.95 9.70 -14.09
CA SER A 269 14.72 9.95 -13.31
C SER A 269 13.47 9.31 -13.93
N ARG A 270 13.45 9.10 -15.26
CA ARG A 270 12.34 8.43 -15.95
C ARG A 270 12.12 6.99 -15.48
N TRP A 271 13.17 6.29 -15.06
CA TRP A 271 13.01 4.95 -14.50
C TRP A 271 12.22 4.97 -13.19
N ALA A 272 12.41 5.99 -12.36
CA ALA A 272 11.59 6.22 -11.17
C ALA A 272 10.15 6.57 -11.55
N GLU A 273 9.93 7.44 -12.54
CA GLU A 273 8.58 7.77 -13.03
C GLU A 273 7.83 6.54 -13.57
N LEU A 274 8.52 5.63 -14.28
CA LEU A 274 7.96 4.38 -14.77
C LEU A 274 7.67 3.40 -13.63
N ALA A 275 8.56 3.31 -12.64
CA ALA A 275 8.34 2.52 -11.44
C ALA A 275 7.11 2.99 -10.65
N ASP A 276 6.92 4.31 -10.53
CA ASP A 276 5.74 4.91 -9.87
C ASP A 276 4.47 4.75 -10.72
N LEU A 277 4.57 4.85 -12.05
CA LEU A 277 3.46 4.55 -12.96
C LEU A 277 3.03 3.09 -12.86
N PHE A 278 3.98 2.16 -12.80
CA PHE A 278 3.71 0.74 -12.59
C PHE A 278 3.05 0.51 -11.23
N THR A 279 3.58 1.08 -10.15
CA THR A 279 3.04 0.92 -8.79
C THR A 279 1.60 1.45 -8.71
N ARG A 280 1.31 2.59 -9.33
CA ARG A 280 -0.07 3.11 -9.44
C ARG A 280 -0.98 2.17 -10.22
N ALA A 281 -0.54 1.69 -11.39
CA ALA A 281 -1.34 0.77 -12.20
C ALA A 281 -1.59 -0.58 -11.47
N HIS A 282 -0.59 -1.08 -10.75
CA HIS A 282 -0.68 -2.27 -9.91
C HIS A 282 -1.72 -2.07 -8.80
N ASN A 283 -1.60 -0.97 -8.04
CA ASN A 283 -2.52 -0.68 -6.95
C ASN A 283 -3.95 -0.50 -7.45
N SER A 284 -4.15 0.25 -8.55
CA SER A 284 -5.46 0.42 -9.17
C SER A 284 -6.07 -0.89 -9.64
N LEU A 285 -5.28 -1.77 -10.29
CA LEU A 285 -5.74 -3.07 -10.76
C LEU A 285 -6.28 -3.94 -9.61
N LEU A 286 -5.63 -3.85 -8.46
CA LEU A 286 -5.93 -4.69 -7.29
C LEU A 286 -6.78 -3.97 -6.24
N ALA A 287 -7.36 -2.82 -6.59
CA ALA A 287 -8.17 -1.98 -5.72
C ALA A 287 -7.48 -1.60 -4.39
N LEU A 288 -6.16 -1.46 -4.43
CA LEU A 288 -5.34 -1.00 -3.31
C LEU A 288 -5.27 0.54 -3.30
N PRO A 289 -5.26 1.17 -2.12
CA PRO A 289 -4.97 2.59 -1.98
C PRO A 289 -3.59 2.93 -2.54
N SER A 290 -3.46 4.12 -3.12
CA SER A 290 -2.18 4.67 -3.60
C SER A 290 -1.21 5.00 -2.48
N VAL A 291 -1.74 5.27 -1.28
CA VAL A 291 -0.99 5.61 -0.06
C VAL A 291 -1.28 4.54 1.00
N PRO A 292 -0.29 4.10 1.80
CA PRO A 292 -0.53 3.15 2.89
C PRO A 292 -1.64 3.63 3.84
N LEU A 293 -2.51 2.72 4.26
CA LEU A 293 -3.61 3.03 5.19
C LEU A 293 -3.09 3.52 6.56
N LEU A 294 -1.85 3.13 6.93
CA LEU A 294 -1.15 3.66 8.10
C LEU A 294 -1.02 5.19 8.07
N HIS A 295 -0.71 5.77 6.91
CA HIS A 295 -0.58 7.23 6.78
C HIS A 295 -1.91 7.94 7.00
N ILE A 296 -3.01 7.35 6.51
CA ILE A 296 -4.35 7.88 6.70
C ILE A 296 -4.71 7.83 8.19
N ALA A 297 -4.53 6.68 8.84
CA ALA A 297 -4.79 6.51 10.26
C ALA A 297 -3.97 7.49 11.12
N LEU A 298 -2.68 7.65 10.80
CA LEU A 298 -1.80 8.59 11.50
C LEU A 298 -2.23 10.03 11.27
N SER A 299 -2.52 10.43 10.03
CA SER A 299 -2.95 11.79 9.71
C SER A 299 -4.26 12.16 10.40
N SER A 300 -5.22 11.23 10.46
CA SER A 300 -6.47 11.39 11.21
C SER A 300 -6.20 11.57 12.70
N GLY A 301 -5.37 10.72 13.31
CA GLY A 301 -4.99 10.83 14.71
C GLY A 301 -4.26 12.13 15.04
N LEU A 302 -3.31 12.55 14.19
CA LEU A 302 -2.59 13.81 14.35
C LEU A 302 -3.54 15.01 14.25
N SER A 303 -4.49 15.00 13.31
CA SER A 303 -5.48 16.08 13.16
C SER A 303 -6.41 16.20 14.37
N ALA A 304 -6.70 15.11 15.07
CA ALA A 304 -7.52 15.10 16.27
C ALA A 304 -6.80 15.69 17.50
N LEU A 305 -5.46 15.70 17.50
CA LEU A 305 -4.64 16.16 18.62
C LEU A 305 -3.98 17.53 18.37
N LYS A 306 -3.87 17.96 17.10
CA LYS A 306 -3.18 19.19 16.72
C LYS A 306 -3.97 20.42 17.14
N THR A 307 -3.36 21.26 17.97
CA THR A 307 -3.93 22.55 18.39
C THR A 307 -3.05 23.71 17.92
N PRO A 308 -3.56 24.95 17.86
CA PRO A 308 -2.75 26.12 17.55
C PRO A 308 -1.54 26.31 18.49
N ALA A 309 -1.63 25.83 19.73
CA ALA A 309 -0.54 25.88 20.70
C ALA A 309 0.68 25.03 20.30
N CYS A 310 0.49 24.01 19.46
CA CYS A 310 1.57 23.13 18.98
C CYS A 310 2.61 23.86 18.11
N HIS A 311 2.30 25.03 17.57
CA HIS A 311 3.22 25.85 16.76
C HIS A 311 3.73 27.10 17.50
N SER A 312 3.47 27.22 18.80
CA SER A 312 4.00 28.32 19.60
C SER A 312 5.50 28.16 19.85
N LEU A 313 6.25 29.27 19.90
CA LEU A 313 7.70 29.31 20.17
C LEU A 313 8.07 28.60 21.50
N ALA A 314 7.14 28.55 22.45
CA ALA A 314 7.31 27.84 23.73
C ALA A 314 7.31 26.30 23.58
N ALA A 315 6.65 25.75 22.58
CA ALA A 315 6.67 24.31 22.29
C ALA A 315 7.99 23.88 21.63
N GLN A 316 8.65 24.79 20.90
CA GLN A 316 9.94 24.56 20.24
C GLN A 316 11.12 24.64 21.21
N GLN A 317 10.99 25.32 22.37
CA GLN A 317 12.07 25.43 23.36
C GLN A 317 12.13 24.25 24.36
N ALA A 318 11.20 23.31 24.29
CA ALA A 318 11.23 22.08 25.08
C ALA A 318 12.13 21.00 24.46
N GLU A 319 13.31 21.40 23.94
CA GLU A 319 14.32 20.51 23.33
C GLU A 319 15.04 19.59 24.33
N GLY A 320 14.67 19.64 25.61
CA GLY A 320 15.22 18.77 26.65
C GLY A 320 14.36 17.54 26.91
N ALA A 321 14.61 16.48 26.14
CA ALA A 321 14.21 15.09 26.40
C ALA A 321 12.70 14.79 26.56
N SER A 322 12.13 13.97 25.67
CA SER A 322 11.70 12.61 26.06
C SER A 322 10.95 11.88 24.94
N THR A 323 11.44 10.66 24.68
CA THR A 323 10.69 9.54 24.13
C THR A 323 9.29 9.45 24.75
N LEU A 324 8.26 9.31 23.90
CA LEU A 324 6.88 8.90 24.21
C LEU A 324 6.62 8.63 25.71
N GLY A 325 6.19 9.65 26.45
CA GLY A 325 5.94 9.59 27.88
C GLY A 325 4.78 10.49 28.31
N HIS A 326 4.20 10.19 29.49
CA HIS A 326 3.06 10.89 30.05
C HIS A 326 3.34 12.39 30.19
N GLY A 327 2.57 13.21 29.48
CA GLY A 327 2.62 14.67 29.60
C GLY A 327 3.46 15.39 28.54
N VAL A 328 3.93 14.75 27.46
CA VAL A 328 4.49 15.45 26.29
C VAL A 328 3.45 15.46 25.17
N CYS A 329 3.29 16.59 24.47
CA CYS A 329 2.37 16.66 23.33
C CYS A 329 2.94 15.82 22.18
N PRO A 330 2.25 14.75 21.73
CA PRO A 330 2.77 13.89 20.67
C PRO A 330 2.96 14.66 19.35
N ILE A 331 2.17 15.70 19.09
CA ILE A 331 2.31 16.58 17.92
C ILE A 331 3.60 17.41 17.94
N CYS A 332 4.10 17.74 19.12
CA CYS A 332 5.33 18.53 19.28
C CYS A 332 6.57 17.64 19.35
N SER A 333 6.43 16.32 19.35
CA SER A 333 7.57 15.40 19.28
C SER A 333 8.32 15.57 17.96
N THR A 334 9.63 15.37 17.99
CA THR A 334 10.50 15.51 16.82
C THR A 334 10.07 14.62 15.66
N GLU A 335 9.53 13.44 15.97
CA GLU A 335 9.15 12.40 15.01
C GLU A 335 7.82 12.72 14.31
N LEU A 336 6.85 13.28 15.05
CA LEU A 336 5.49 13.51 14.54
C LEU A 336 5.23 14.96 14.13
N ASN A 337 6.07 15.91 14.52
CA ASN A 337 5.87 17.32 14.21
C ASN A 337 5.86 17.60 12.71
N GLU A 338 6.79 16.98 11.97
CA GLU A 338 6.86 17.13 10.51
C GLU A 338 5.61 16.56 9.84
N LEU A 339 5.16 15.38 10.27
CA LEU A 339 3.96 14.72 9.77
C LEU A 339 2.68 15.52 10.08
N ALA A 340 2.65 16.21 11.22
CA ALA A 340 1.52 17.04 11.64
C ALA A 340 1.51 18.44 10.99
N ARG A 341 2.54 18.83 10.22
CA ARG A 341 2.63 20.21 9.68
C ARG A 341 1.45 20.59 8.80
N ASN A 342 1.04 19.69 7.91
CA ASN A 342 0.01 19.94 6.90
C ASN A 342 -1.39 19.41 7.27
N VAL A 343 -1.56 18.82 8.45
CA VAL A 343 -2.89 18.38 8.91
C VAL A 343 -3.68 19.55 9.53
N PRO A 344 -5.02 19.56 9.44
CA PRO A 344 -5.83 20.62 10.02
C PRO A 344 -5.76 20.63 11.56
N TYR A 345 -6.13 21.75 12.16
CA TYR A 345 -6.29 21.85 13.61
C TYR A 345 -7.55 21.12 14.06
N ALA A 346 -7.46 20.48 15.22
CA ALA A 346 -8.59 19.89 15.90
C ALA A 346 -9.64 20.95 16.22
N HIS A 347 -10.90 20.66 15.88
CA HIS A 347 -12.03 21.53 16.18
C HIS A 347 -12.58 21.20 17.57
N HIS A 348 -12.08 21.87 18.60
CA HIS A 348 -12.59 21.75 19.97
C HIS A 348 -13.69 22.79 20.22
N THR A 349 -14.95 22.37 20.29
CA THR A 349 -16.10 23.24 20.65
C THR A 349 -16.23 23.47 22.14
N LYS A 350 -15.69 22.55 22.96
CA LYS A 350 -15.74 22.60 24.41
C LYS A 350 -14.33 22.41 24.95
N SER A 351 -13.85 23.38 25.72
CA SER A 351 -12.63 23.22 26.53
C SER A 351 -13.05 22.78 27.92
N HIS A 352 -12.56 21.63 28.37
CA HIS A 352 -12.75 21.21 29.75
C HIS A 352 -11.59 21.72 30.58
N VAL A 353 -11.87 22.61 31.53
CA VAL A 353 -10.86 23.08 32.47
C VAL A 353 -11.25 22.61 33.87
N GLU A 354 -10.29 22.09 34.62
CA GLU A 354 -10.47 21.70 36.01
C GLU A 354 -10.93 22.93 36.82
N TYR A 355 -11.88 22.75 37.74
CA TYR A 355 -12.48 23.85 38.50
C TYR A 355 -11.62 24.28 39.70
N ASP A 356 -10.57 23.53 40.02
CA ASP A 356 -9.75 23.64 41.22
C ASP A 356 -8.27 23.92 40.90
N LEU A 357 -8.01 24.80 39.93
CA LEU A 357 -6.65 25.13 39.48
C LEU A 357 -5.80 25.86 40.54
N MET A 358 -4.55 25.41 40.68
CA MET A 358 -3.51 25.99 41.51
C MET A 358 -2.26 26.30 40.65
N LEU A 359 -1.70 27.50 40.81
CA LEU A 359 -0.44 27.95 40.23
C LEU A 359 0.71 27.56 41.15
N LEU A 360 1.63 26.76 40.60
CA LEU A 360 2.89 26.37 41.22
C LEU A 360 3.94 27.49 41.11
N PRO A 361 4.94 27.55 42.01
CA PRO A 361 6.01 28.55 41.96
C PRO A 361 6.83 28.57 40.66
N ASN A 362 6.87 27.44 39.93
CA ASN A 362 7.50 27.32 38.63
C ASN A 362 6.64 27.86 37.46
N GLY A 363 5.53 28.54 37.77
CA GLY A 363 4.64 29.17 36.79
C GLY A 363 3.65 28.23 36.12
N ARG A 364 3.60 26.95 36.51
CA ARG A 364 2.65 25.96 35.96
C ARG A 364 1.35 25.93 36.71
N VAL A 365 0.27 25.61 36.01
CA VAL A 365 -1.08 25.49 36.60
C VAL A 365 -1.53 24.04 36.56
N CYS A 366 -1.99 23.52 37.70
CA CYS A 366 -2.47 22.14 37.86
C CYS A 366 -3.69 22.11 38.79
N GLY A 367 -4.65 21.21 38.57
CA GLY A 367 -5.73 20.99 39.52
C GLY A 367 -5.25 20.48 40.87
N LYS A 368 -5.88 20.98 41.92
CA LYS A 368 -5.58 20.65 43.31
C LYS A 368 -5.76 19.15 43.58
N GLN A 369 -6.84 18.54 43.08
CA GLN A 369 -7.11 17.11 43.25
C GLN A 369 -6.00 16.25 42.62
N ARG A 370 -5.54 16.61 41.42
CA ARG A 370 -4.46 15.90 40.73
C ARG A 370 -3.13 15.98 41.48
N LEU A 371 -2.80 17.17 42.01
CA LEU A 371 -1.61 17.36 42.86
C LEU A 371 -1.69 16.54 44.15
N ALA A 372 -2.87 16.46 44.77
CA ALA A 372 -3.08 15.68 45.99
C ALA A 372 -2.96 14.16 45.73
N ASP A 373 -3.57 13.65 44.65
CA ASP A 373 -3.46 12.23 44.27
C ASP A 373 -2.02 11.85 43.94
N GLN A 374 -1.27 12.76 43.30
CA GLN A 374 0.12 12.53 42.96
C GLN A 374 1.05 12.61 44.16
N ALA A 375 0.81 13.52 45.11
CA ALA A 375 1.50 13.56 46.38
C ALA A 375 1.28 12.26 47.18
N LYS A 376 0.05 11.76 47.20
CA LYS A 376 -0.31 10.48 47.83
C LYS A 376 0.40 9.29 47.17
N LYS A 377 0.42 9.23 45.83
CA LYS A 377 1.15 8.19 45.08
C LYS A 377 2.67 8.26 45.28
N ALA A 378 3.21 9.46 45.48
CA ALA A 378 4.63 9.68 45.71
C ALA A 378 5.07 9.52 47.18
N GLY A 379 4.14 9.24 48.10
CA GLY A 379 4.42 9.11 49.54
C GLY A 379 4.86 10.42 50.20
N LEU A 380 4.47 11.56 49.66
CA LEU A 380 4.86 12.88 50.18
C LEU A 380 3.99 13.29 51.38
N PRO A 381 4.56 14.08 52.32
CA PRO A 381 3.81 14.60 53.46
C PRO A 381 2.71 15.56 52.99
N ALA A 382 1.63 15.68 53.80
CA ALA A 382 0.41 16.42 53.43
C ALA A 382 0.62 17.93 53.15
N ASN A 383 1.77 18.48 53.53
CA ASN A 383 2.16 19.87 53.29
C ASN A 383 2.95 20.07 51.99
N GLN A 384 3.18 19.02 51.19
CA GLN A 384 3.95 19.08 49.95
C GLN A 384 3.19 18.49 48.76
N VAL A 385 3.39 19.11 47.59
CA VAL A 385 2.89 18.63 46.30
C VAL A 385 4.03 18.47 45.31
N LYS A 386 3.88 17.52 44.38
CA LYS A 386 4.87 17.26 43.32
C LYS A 386 4.32 17.69 41.98
N ASP A 387 5.08 18.49 41.22
CA ASP A 387 4.76 18.81 39.84
C ASP A 387 4.80 17.51 39.00
N PRO A 388 3.70 17.14 38.30
CA PRO A 388 3.64 15.93 37.50
C PRO A 388 4.69 15.79 36.41
N ARG A 389 5.18 16.92 35.90
CA ARG A 389 5.97 16.98 34.67
C ARG A 389 7.41 17.42 34.92
N THR A 390 7.71 18.28 35.91
CA THR A 390 9.11 18.54 36.31
C THR A 390 9.60 17.62 37.42
N GLY A 391 8.69 17.09 38.24
CA GLY A 391 9.04 16.31 39.43
C GLY A 391 9.46 17.15 40.63
N ASP A 392 9.45 18.48 40.51
CA ASP A 392 9.77 19.41 41.61
C ASP A 392 8.74 19.32 42.74
N VAL A 393 9.19 19.49 43.98
CA VAL A 393 8.34 19.43 45.17
C VAL A 393 8.17 20.83 45.75
N PHE A 394 6.93 21.25 45.97
CA PHE A 394 6.58 22.57 46.50
C PHE A 394 5.70 22.45 47.74
N ALA A 395 5.83 23.41 48.65
CA ALA A 395 4.92 23.53 49.79
C ALA A 395 3.52 23.94 49.34
N VAL A 396 2.48 23.38 49.97
CA VAL A 396 1.07 23.70 49.65
C VAL A 396 0.78 25.20 49.84
N ASP A 397 1.41 25.84 50.82
CA ASP A 397 1.22 27.27 51.11
C ASP A 397 1.79 28.19 50.02
N ALA A 398 2.71 27.70 49.20
CA ALA A 398 3.30 28.46 48.09
C ALA A 398 2.41 28.45 46.83
N LEU A 399 1.35 27.63 46.81
CA LEU A 399 0.44 27.53 45.68
C LEU A 399 -0.57 28.67 45.67
N LYS A 400 -0.79 29.31 44.51
CA LYS A 400 -1.81 30.36 44.36
C LYS A 400 -3.03 29.82 43.63
N LYS A 401 -4.23 30.08 44.15
CA LYS A 401 -5.47 29.66 43.47
C LYS A 401 -5.67 30.48 42.19
N VAL A 402 -5.98 29.81 41.08
CA VAL A 402 -6.24 30.44 39.78
C VAL A 402 -7.73 30.45 39.53
N TYR A 403 -8.26 31.62 39.15
CA TYR A 403 -9.64 31.77 38.72
C TYR A 403 -9.66 32.00 37.21
N ILE A 404 -10.50 31.24 36.52
CA ILE A 404 -10.75 31.42 35.09
C ILE A 404 -11.93 32.39 35.00
N THR A 405 -11.68 33.59 34.49
CA THR A 405 -12.71 34.63 34.26
C THR A 405 -13.18 34.62 32.82
#